data_AF-A0A7C1SAT6-F1
#
_entry.id   AF-A0A7C1SAT6-F1
#
_cell.length_a   1.000
_cell.length_b   1.000
_cell.length_c   1.000
_cell.angle_alpha   90.00
_cell.angle_beta   90.00
_cell.angle_gamma   90.00
#
_symmetry.space_group_name_H-M   'P 1'
#
loop_
_entity.id
_entity.type
_entity.pdbx_description
1 polymer ?
#
loop_
_entity_poly.entity_id
_entity_poly.type
_entity_poly.pdbx_seq_one_letter_code
_entity_poly.pdbx_strand_id
1 'polypeptide(L)'
;MGKNSLIKATSKKKGRLKKSGEVDQKTKPLTTKSTKGKEAPKIKTPKKTKAATKTAAVSTDKTTAAKKRAKYPPIRSSGDQPPVDMQRPDPIEKVMRSIAAGFVLLIIVVIGTSFSNMKNYYIKTADGAVEVWKGYFAPMGTELFLHLPEMRPPASIKPAYEKNEVFPLIFHYYMERADSLLSVSRVPDFEKIKTYLGIALSYATTETLHNAAIRRLNNIDLMLLLYRAEVAAGKGTMAAFKNAKRYLDNAASLKLDQAQTKMVNLKIETISNLIAALKAKKSKGTKNPAKKK
;
A
#
# COMPACT_ATOMS: atom_id res chain seq x y z
N MET A 1 67.77 -0.10 -27.49
CA MET A 1 67.39 0.25 -26.09
C MET A 1 66.19 -0.62 -25.70
N GLY A 2 65.95 -1.11 -24.48
CA GLY A 2 66.47 -0.75 -23.15
C GLY A 2 65.32 -0.14 -22.31
N LYS A 3 64.92 -0.65 -21.14
CA LYS A 3 65.54 -1.64 -20.22
C LYS A 3 64.48 -2.55 -19.56
N ASN A 4 64.88 -3.76 -19.16
CA ASN A 4 64.14 -4.59 -18.18
C ASN A 4 64.49 -4.17 -16.74
N SER A 5 63.55 -4.35 -15.80
CA SER A 5 63.85 -4.54 -14.36
C SER A 5 62.68 -5.32 -13.72
N LEU A 6 62.77 -6.62 -13.46
CA LEU A 6 63.50 -7.34 -12.39
C LEU A 6 62.98 -7.12 -10.96
N ILE A 7 62.44 -8.23 -10.46
CA ILE A 7 61.92 -8.57 -9.13
C ILE A 7 62.95 -8.27 -8.02
N LYS A 8 62.46 -7.87 -6.83
CA LYS A 8 63.03 -8.29 -5.54
C LYS A 8 61.97 -8.32 -4.44
N ALA A 9 62.14 -9.23 -3.47
CA ALA A 9 61.19 -9.46 -2.39
C ALA A 9 61.88 -9.74 -1.04
N THR A 10 61.40 -9.08 0.02
CA THR A 10 61.68 -9.36 1.45
C THR A 10 60.41 -8.96 2.23
N SER A 11 59.76 -9.75 3.10
CA SER A 11 60.16 -10.70 4.14
C SER A 11 60.17 -10.11 5.58
N LYS A 12 58.98 -10.14 6.21
CA LYS A 12 58.71 -10.84 7.49
C LYS A 12 59.35 -10.33 8.81
N LYS A 13 58.57 -9.56 9.59
CA LYS A 13 58.62 -9.47 11.08
C LYS A 13 57.24 -9.00 11.56
N LYS A 14 56.38 -9.69 12.33
CA LYS A 14 56.41 -10.73 13.39
C LYS A 14 56.45 -10.17 14.83
N GLY A 15 55.27 -10.13 15.47
CA GLY A 15 55.05 -9.85 16.91
C GLY A 15 54.12 -8.64 17.15
N ARG A 16 53.27 -8.59 18.20
CA ARG A 16 52.94 -9.62 19.21
C ARG A 16 51.58 -9.28 19.90
N LEU A 17 50.83 -10.31 20.32
CA LEU A 17 49.58 -10.22 21.09
C LEU A 17 49.76 -9.73 22.54
N LYS A 18 48.77 -8.97 23.03
CA LYS A 18 48.17 -8.92 24.39
C LYS A 18 46.77 -8.29 24.21
N LYS A 19 45.61 -8.78 24.68
CA LYS A 19 45.15 -9.28 26.01
C LYS A 19 45.39 -8.27 27.14
N SER A 20 44.43 -7.94 28.01
CA SER A 20 42.98 -8.22 28.07
C SER A 20 42.34 -7.25 29.07
N GLY A 21 41.08 -6.88 28.91
CA GLY A 21 40.34 -6.07 29.89
C GLY A 21 38.90 -6.56 29.98
N GLU A 22 38.54 -7.14 31.12
CA GLU A 22 37.20 -7.58 31.50
C GLU A 22 36.68 -6.68 32.63
N VAL A 23 35.57 -7.03 33.30
CA VAL A 23 34.86 -6.24 34.34
C VAL A 23 34.01 -5.10 33.73
N ASP A 24 32.69 -5.01 33.93
CA ASP A 24 31.81 -5.84 34.78
C ASP A 24 30.41 -6.06 34.18
N GLN A 25 29.74 -7.15 34.58
CA GLN A 25 28.30 -7.32 34.38
C GLN A 25 27.55 -6.92 35.65
N LYS A 26 26.47 -6.14 35.52
CA LYS A 26 25.52 -5.94 36.63
C LYS A 26 24.08 -6.20 36.23
N THR A 27 23.74 -7.49 36.24
CA THR A 27 22.37 -7.97 36.13
C THR A 27 21.51 -7.48 37.30
N LYS A 28 20.33 -6.94 37.00
CA LYS A 28 19.18 -6.98 37.91
C LYS A 28 17.92 -7.27 37.08
N PRO A 29 17.20 -8.37 37.35
CA PRO A 29 16.00 -8.71 36.59
C PRO A 29 14.80 -7.91 37.10
N LEU A 30 13.84 -7.61 36.21
CA LEU A 30 12.50 -7.26 36.62
C LEU A 30 11.47 -8.12 35.88
N THR A 31 10.61 -8.73 36.68
CA THR A 31 9.68 -9.81 36.33
C THR A 31 8.64 -9.45 35.28
N THR A 32 8.31 -10.45 34.46
CA THR A 32 7.04 -10.63 33.77
C THR A 32 5.81 -10.17 34.57
N LYS A 33 4.92 -9.41 33.92
CA LYS A 33 3.47 -9.48 34.15
C LYS A 33 2.76 -9.60 32.80
N SER A 34 1.73 -10.45 32.75
CA SER A 34 1.02 -10.81 31.52
C SER A 34 -0.43 -10.32 31.55
N THR A 35 -0.78 -9.48 30.57
CA THR A 35 -2.17 -9.04 30.30
C THR A 35 -2.31 -8.88 28.77
N LYS A 36 -2.73 -9.90 28.02
CA LYS A 36 -4.11 -10.36 27.83
C LYS A 36 -5.02 -9.37 27.07
N GLY A 37 -4.81 -9.28 25.75
CA GLY A 37 -5.86 -9.37 24.73
C GLY A 37 -6.81 -8.19 24.45
N LYS A 38 -6.72 -7.69 23.20
CA LYS A 38 -7.80 -7.15 22.34
C LYS A 38 -7.17 -6.89 20.96
N GLU A 39 -7.24 -7.85 20.04
CA GLU A 39 -8.32 -8.05 19.04
C GLU A 39 -8.49 -6.83 18.10
N ALA A 40 -8.30 -7.07 16.80
CA ALA A 40 -8.34 -6.03 15.77
C ALA A 40 -9.79 -5.65 15.38
N PRO A 41 -10.06 -4.37 15.05
CA PRO A 41 -11.36 -3.92 14.58
C PRO A 41 -11.67 -4.50 13.18
N LYS A 42 -12.65 -5.39 13.12
CA LYS A 42 -13.14 -6.03 11.89
C LYS A 42 -13.77 -4.99 10.95
N ILE A 43 -13.35 -4.99 9.68
CA ILE A 43 -13.98 -4.21 8.60
C ILE A 43 -15.44 -4.67 8.45
N LYS A 44 -16.41 -3.77 8.63
CA LYS A 44 -17.83 -4.03 8.39
C LYS A 44 -18.22 -3.64 6.96
N THR A 45 -18.68 -4.60 6.17
CA THR A 45 -19.28 -4.36 4.85
C THR A 45 -20.75 -3.92 4.98
N PRO A 46 -21.22 -2.94 4.20
CA PRO A 46 -22.64 -2.61 4.11
C PRO A 46 -23.41 -3.71 3.38
N LYS A 47 -24.39 -4.34 4.06
CA LYS A 47 -25.27 -5.36 3.48
C LYS A 47 -26.47 -4.70 2.80
N LYS A 48 -26.82 -5.12 1.58
CA LYS A 48 -28.03 -4.65 0.87
C LYS A 48 -29.31 -5.14 1.56
N THR A 49 -30.35 -4.31 1.54
CA THR A 49 -31.75 -4.72 1.77
C THR A 49 -32.65 -4.03 0.73
N LYS A 50 -33.69 -4.71 0.23
CA LYS A 50 -34.71 -4.21 -0.71
C LYS A 50 -36.12 -4.55 -0.22
N ALA A 51 -37.02 -3.57 -0.24
CA ALA A 51 -38.49 -3.69 -0.34
C ALA A 51 -39.01 -2.25 -0.67
N ALA A 52 -39.97 -1.94 -1.55
CA ALA A 52 -41.22 -2.60 -2.00
C ALA A 52 -42.30 -2.65 -0.91
N THR A 53 -43.58 -2.31 -1.12
CA THR A 53 -44.42 -2.43 -2.35
C THR A 53 -45.46 -1.28 -2.51
N LYS A 54 -46.23 -1.31 -3.61
CA LYS A 54 -47.15 -0.28 -4.19
C LYS A 54 -48.60 -0.31 -3.65
N THR A 55 -49.32 0.80 -3.85
CA THR A 55 -50.71 0.94 -4.42
C THR A 55 -50.87 2.40 -4.92
N ALA A 56 -51.40 2.75 -6.12
CA ALA A 56 -52.77 2.63 -6.70
C ALA A 56 -53.80 3.57 -6.01
N ALA A 57 -54.72 4.33 -6.65
CA ALA A 57 -55.15 4.57 -8.05
C ALA A 57 -56.03 5.88 -8.12
N VAL A 58 -56.60 6.48 -9.20
CA VAL A 58 -56.41 6.54 -10.69
C VAL A 58 -57.38 7.61 -11.32
N SER A 59 -56.95 8.39 -12.34
CA SER A 59 -57.77 9.22 -13.29
C SER A 59 -58.62 10.41 -12.70
N THR A 60 -59.26 11.35 -13.44
CA THR A 60 -59.65 11.50 -14.88
C THR A 60 -59.47 12.93 -15.49
N ASP A 61 -59.62 12.98 -16.82
CA ASP A 61 -59.81 14.11 -17.76
C ASP A 61 -61.25 14.74 -17.65
N LYS A 62 -61.72 15.85 -18.28
CA LYS A 62 -61.15 16.89 -19.19
C LYS A 62 -62.08 18.14 -19.34
N THR A 63 -61.55 19.32 -19.69
CA THR A 63 -62.24 20.48 -20.37
C THR A 63 -63.36 21.21 -19.56
N THR A 64 -63.92 22.39 -19.91
CA THR A 64 -63.98 23.20 -21.17
C THR A 64 -64.22 24.72 -20.94
N ALA A 65 -63.93 25.52 -21.98
CA ALA A 65 -64.65 26.74 -22.44
C ALA A 65 -64.51 28.10 -21.70
N ALA A 66 -64.59 29.18 -22.50
CA ALA A 66 -64.63 30.59 -22.10
C ALA A 66 -65.75 31.34 -22.86
N LYS A 67 -66.24 32.48 -22.32
CA LYS A 67 -67.28 33.33 -22.97
C LYS A 67 -67.06 34.83 -22.69
N LYS A 68 -67.61 35.72 -23.53
CA LYS A 68 -67.30 37.18 -23.59
C LYS A 68 -68.52 38.09 -23.28
N ARG A 69 -68.25 39.40 -23.10
CA ARG A 69 -69.15 40.59 -22.96
C ARG A 69 -69.64 40.84 -21.50
N ALA A 70 -70.01 42.07 -21.08
CA ALA A 70 -70.31 43.31 -21.83
C ALA A 70 -69.65 44.60 -21.24
N LYS A 71 -70.22 45.80 -21.50
CA LYS A 71 -69.68 47.14 -21.14
C LYS A 71 -70.55 47.87 -20.06
N TYR A 72 -69.92 48.82 -19.36
CA TYR A 72 -70.37 49.91 -18.43
C TYR A 72 -71.78 50.52 -18.64
N PRO A 73 -72.38 51.30 -17.68
CA PRO A 73 -71.87 51.89 -16.40
C PRO A 73 -72.80 51.50 -15.19
N PRO A 74 -73.22 52.31 -14.16
CA PRO A 74 -72.74 53.59 -13.55
C PRO A 74 -72.76 53.73 -11.98
N ILE A 75 -71.97 54.70 -11.46
CA ILE A 75 -72.23 55.65 -10.30
C ILE A 75 -72.47 55.15 -8.84
N ARG A 76 -71.72 55.80 -7.91
CA ARG A 76 -71.80 55.83 -6.41
C ARG A 76 -71.47 54.49 -5.70
N SER A 77 -70.84 54.48 -4.52
CA SER A 77 -70.67 55.55 -3.51
C SER A 77 -69.21 55.85 -3.16
N SER A 78 -68.95 57.02 -2.58
CA SER A 78 -67.78 57.23 -1.72
C SER A 78 -67.88 56.36 -0.47
N GLY A 79 -66.73 55.91 0.02
CA GLY A 79 -66.56 55.19 1.29
C GLY A 79 -65.07 54.98 1.50
N ASP A 80 -64.55 55.40 2.64
CA ASP A 80 -63.11 55.53 2.86
C ASP A 80 -62.41 54.16 2.81
N GLN A 81 -61.56 53.97 1.80
CA GLN A 81 -60.51 52.96 1.90
C GLN A 81 -59.46 53.52 2.86
N PRO A 82 -59.13 52.84 3.98
CA PRO A 82 -57.97 53.22 4.78
C PRO A 82 -56.73 53.18 3.87
N PRO A 83 -55.72 54.03 4.11
CA PRO A 83 -54.53 54.07 3.28
C PRO A 83 -53.93 52.66 3.21
N VAL A 84 -53.70 52.17 1.98
CA VAL A 84 -53.03 50.88 1.77
C VAL A 84 -51.69 50.95 2.48
N ASP A 85 -51.55 50.12 3.52
CA ASP A 85 -50.39 50.17 4.41
C ASP A 85 -49.14 49.81 3.61
N MET A 86 -48.40 50.84 3.20
CA MET A 86 -47.09 50.71 2.57
C MET A 86 -46.11 50.25 3.63
N GLN A 87 -46.18 48.95 3.96
CA GLN A 87 -45.32 48.28 4.92
C GLN A 87 -43.86 48.62 4.60
N ARG A 88 -43.34 49.59 5.35
CA ARG A 88 -41.96 50.04 5.23
C ARG A 88 -41.11 48.84 5.60
N PRO A 89 -40.25 48.30 4.71
CA PRO A 89 -39.50 47.09 5.01
C PRO A 89 -38.58 47.35 6.20
N ASP A 90 -38.97 46.78 7.35
CA ASP A 90 -38.51 47.19 8.67
C ASP A 90 -36.98 47.12 8.76
N PRO A 91 -36.33 48.10 9.44
CA PRO A 91 -34.88 48.08 9.59
C PRO A 91 -34.42 46.80 10.32
N ILE A 92 -35.25 46.30 11.26
CA ILE A 92 -35.03 45.05 11.99
C ILE A 92 -35.05 43.85 11.03
N GLU A 93 -35.99 43.80 10.07
CA GLU A 93 -36.07 42.70 9.11
C GLU A 93 -34.86 42.67 8.18
N LYS A 94 -34.42 43.83 7.68
CA LYS A 94 -33.20 43.95 6.88
C LYS A 94 -31.95 43.51 7.65
N VAL A 95 -31.81 43.93 8.91
CA VAL A 95 -30.70 43.50 9.78
C VAL A 95 -30.75 41.99 10.01
N MET A 96 -31.91 41.41 10.29
CA MET A 96 -32.06 39.97 10.51
C MET A 96 -31.78 39.14 9.24
N ARG A 97 -32.22 39.61 8.06
CA ARG A 97 -31.85 39.01 6.76
C ARG A 97 -30.33 39.06 6.51
N SER A 98 -29.66 40.16 6.86
CA SER A 98 -28.20 40.27 6.77
C SER A 98 -27.46 39.33 7.73
N ILE A 99 -27.94 39.18 8.97
CA ILE A 99 -27.39 38.22 9.95
C ILE A 99 -27.56 36.79 9.44
N ALA A 100 -28.74 36.43 8.91
CA ALA A 100 -29.01 35.12 8.34
C ALA A 100 -28.09 34.82 7.13
N ALA A 101 -27.88 35.80 6.24
CA ALA A 101 -26.96 35.67 5.12
C ALA A 101 -25.50 35.47 5.58
N GLY A 102 -25.06 36.19 6.61
CA GLY A 102 -23.73 36.01 7.22
C GLY A 102 -23.54 34.63 7.85
N PHE A 103 -24.57 34.08 8.51
CA PHE A 103 -24.55 32.74 9.08
C PHE A 103 -24.51 31.64 8.00
N VAL A 104 -25.28 31.79 6.92
CA VAL A 104 -25.22 30.89 5.76
C VAL A 104 -23.84 30.92 5.10
N LEU A 105 -23.23 32.10 4.94
CA LEU A 105 -21.86 32.24 4.44
C LEU A 105 -20.83 31.52 5.34
N LEU A 106 -20.97 31.65 6.66
CA LEU A 106 -20.09 30.96 7.62
C LEU A 106 -20.22 29.44 7.51
N ILE A 107 -21.44 28.91 7.35
CA ILE A 107 -21.67 27.46 7.10
C ILE A 107 -20.97 27.01 5.81
N ILE A 108 -21.07 27.79 4.73
CA ILE A 108 -20.42 27.48 3.44
C ILE A 108 -18.88 27.44 3.61
N VAL A 109 -18.29 28.38 4.35
CA VAL A 109 -16.85 28.41 4.66
C VAL A 109 -16.43 27.20 5.50
N VAL A 110 -17.21 26.82 6.53
CA VAL A 110 -16.94 25.64 7.37
C VAL A 110 -17.01 24.34 6.55
N ILE A 111 -17.99 24.20 5.65
CA ILE A 111 -18.12 23.04 4.76
C ILE A 111 -16.95 22.99 3.76
N GLY A 112 -16.60 24.11 3.13
CA GLY A 112 -15.51 24.19 2.15
C GLY A 112 -14.14 23.88 2.77
N THR A 113 -13.85 24.44 3.95
CA THR A 113 -12.60 24.15 4.68
C THR A 113 -12.54 22.70 5.16
N SER A 114 -13.66 22.12 5.62
CA SER A 114 -13.74 20.69 5.98
C SER A 114 -13.48 19.75 4.79
N PHE A 115 -14.03 20.05 3.61
CA PHE A 115 -13.74 19.29 2.38
C PHE A 115 -12.30 19.47 1.88
N SER A 116 -11.66 20.61 2.15
CA SER A 116 -10.24 20.82 1.88
C SER A 116 -9.38 19.94 2.78
N ASN A 117 -9.60 20.01 4.10
CA ASN A 117 -8.86 19.23 5.10
C ASN A 117 -8.91 17.72 4.82
N MET A 118 -10.05 17.16 4.40
CA MET A 118 -10.18 15.73 4.04
C MET A 118 -9.18 15.20 3.00
N LYS A 119 -8.55 16.07 2.20
CA LYS A 119 -7.55 15.70 1.19
C LYS A 119 -6.12 15.69 1.76
N ASN A 120 -5.91 16.38 2.87
CA ASN A 120 -4.61 16.65 3.46
C ASN A 120 -4.12 15.52 4.36
N TYR A 121 -2.81 15.34 4.34
CA TYR A 121 -2.05 14.53 5.26
C TYR A 121 -1.07 15.42 6.01
N TYR A 122 -0.74 15.04 7.24
CA TYR A 122 0.07 15.81 8.17
C TYR A 122 1.14 14.88 8.75
N ILE A 123 2.39 15.31 8.72
CA ILE A 123 3.53 14.53 9.23
C ILE A 123 3.93 15.07 10.59
N LYS A 124 3.97 14.19 11.60
CA LYS A 124 4.46 14.50 12.95
C LYS A 124 5.62 13.56 13.31
N THR A 125 6.46 13.99 14.24
CA THR A 125 7.56 13.18 14.81
C THR A 125 7.23 12.82 16.24
N ALA A 126 7.33 11.53 16.58
CA ALA A 126 7.11 11.03 17.94
C ALA A 126 8.13 9.92 18.24
N ASP A 127 8.96 10.09 19.28
CA ASP A 127 9.82 9.06 19.88
C ASP A 127 10.60 8.15 18.90
N GLY A 128 11.24 8.76 17.89
CA GLY A 128 12.02 8.03 16.87
C GLY A 128 11.19 7.40 15.75
N ALA A 129 9.90 7.71 15.68
CA ALA A 129 8.98 7.34 14.62
C ALA A 129 8.45 8.56 13.86
N VAL A 130 7.94 8.30 12.65
CA VAL A 130 7.15 9.26 11.86
C VAL A 130 5.68 8.86 11.95
N GLU A 131 4.81 9.81 12.28
CA GLU A 131 3.37 9.62 12.24
C GLU A 131 2.75 10.36 11.06
N VAL A 132 1.99 9.63 10.26
CA VAL A 132 1.10 10.17 9.24
C VAL A 132 -0.29 10.31 9.84
N TRP A 133 -0.73 11.55 9.95
CA TRP A 133 -2.09 11.93 10.31
C TRP A 133 -2.84 12.34 9.05
N LYS A 134 -4.17 12.18 9.03
CA LYS A 134 -5.02 12.50 7.88
C LYS A 134 -6.17 13.40 8.33
N GLY A 135 -6.56 14.35 7.49
CA GLY A 135 -7.74 15.17 7.74
C GLY A 135 -9.05 14.40 7.59
N TYR A 136 -10.02 14.69 8.46
CA TYR A 136 -11.43 14.25 8.32
C TYR A 136 -12.36 15.45 8.10
N PHE A 137 -13.67 15.22 8.00
CA PHE A 137 -14.66 16.28 7.73
C PHE A 137 -14.91 17.20 8.96
N ALA A 138 -13.93 18.04 9.25
CA ALA A 138 -13.99 19.20 10.12
C ALA A 138 -12.84 20.15 9.71
N PRO A 139 -12.90 21.48 9.97
CA PRO A 139 -11.91 22.41 9.42
C PRO A 139 -10.45 22.17 9.88
N MET A 140 -10.27 21.63 11.09
CA MET A 140 -8.96 21.33 11.71
C MET A 140 -8.88 19.88 12.24
N GLY A 141 -9.83 19.01 11.88
CA GLY A 141 -9.93 17.66 12.42
C GLY A 141 -8.90 16.70 11.80
N THR A 142 -8.06 16.05 12.61
CA THR A 142 -7.11 15.03 12.12
C THR A 142 -7.19 13.73 12.93
N GLU A 143 -7.05 12.60 12.24
CA GLU A 143 -6.95 11.25 12.80
C GLU A 143 -5.56 10.64 12.52
N LEU A 144 -5.04 9.80 13.41
CA LEU A 144 -3.81 9.05 13.14
C LEU A 144 -4.10 7.99 12.07
N PHE A 145 -3.45 8.13 10.91
CA PHE A 145 -3.65 7.25 9.76
C PHE A 145 -2.62 6.12 9.73
N LEU A 146 -1.36 6.40 10.06
CA LEU A 146 -0.29 5.41 10.10
C LEU A 146 0.87 5.84 11.00
N HIS A 147 1.45 4.90 11.74
CA HIS A 147 2.65 5.10 12.56
C HIS A 147 3.81 4.29 11.97
N LEU A 148 4.94 4.95 11.70
CA LEU A 148 6.10 4.44 10.98
C LEU A 148 7.33 4.42 11.92
N PRO A 149 7.52 3.35 12.71
CA PRO A 149 8.59 3.28 13.71
C PRO A 149 9.97 3.26 13.05
N GLU A 150 10.96 3.88 13.72
CA GLU A 150 12.37 4.01 13.28
C GLU A 150 12.55 4.76 11.94
N MET A 151 11.48 5.32 11.37
CA MET A 151 11.56 6.13 10.17
C MET A 151 12.21 7.49 10.49
N ARG A 152 13.14 7.93 9.65
CA ARG A 152 13.69 9.28 9.74
C ARG A 152 12.67 10.29 9.16
N PRO A 153 12.41 11.42 9.82
CA PRO A 153 11.51 12.44 9.28
C PRO A 153 12.09 13.08 8.00
N PRO A 154 11.23 13.60 7.10
CA PRO A 154 11.67 14.48 6.02
C PRO A 154 12.45 15.68 6.56
N ALA A 155 13.45 16.15 5.79
CA ALA A 155 14.30 17.27 6.19
C ALA A 155 13.56 18.60 6.40
N SER A 156 12.36 18.73 5.83
CA SER A 156 11.41 19.81 6.11
C SER A 156 9.99 19.25 6.22
N ILE A 157 9.28 19.69 7.27
CA ILE A 157 7.87 19.33 7.50
C ILE A 157 6.99 20.42 6.88
N LYS A 158 6.13 20.06 5.93
CA LYS A 158 5.13 20.96 5.35
C LYS A 158 3.91 21.11 6.29
N PRO A 159 3.22 22.27 6.27
CA PRO A 159 2.00 22.45 7.07
C PRO A 159 0.85 21.52 6.65
N ALA A 160 0.85 21.07 5.40
CA ALA A 160 -0.01 20.00 4.87
C ALA A 160 0.71 19.34 3.68
N TYR A 161 0.35 18.09 3.39
CA TYR A 161 0.81 17.31 2.25
C TYR A 161 -0.37 16.70 1.49
N GLU A 162 -0.20 16.50 0.19
CA GLU A 162 -1.15 15.73 -0.62
C GLU A 162 -0.87 14.21 -0.60
N LYS A 163 -1.87 13.41 -1.00
CA LYS A 163 -1.76 11.93 -1.09
C LYS A 163 -0.57 11.48 -1.94
N ASN A 164 -0.34 12.17 -3.07
CA ASN A 164 0.75 11.92 -4.02
C ASN A 164 2.15 12.16 -3.43
N GLU A 165 2.28 12.92 -2.33
CA GLU A 165 3.55 13.18 -1.63
C GLU A 165 3.79 12.16 -0.50
N VAL A 166 2.76 11.89 0.32
CA VAL A 166 2.90 11.04 1.50
C VAL A 166 2.89 9.55 1.16
N PHE A 167 2.13 9.12 0.14
CA PHE A 167 2.06 7.70 -0.21
C PHE A 167 3.41 7.15 -0.74
N PRO A 168 4.19 7.86 -1.57
CA PRO A 168 5.57 7.47 -1.88
C PRO A 168 6.47 7.35 -0.65
N LEU A 169 6.34 8.23 0.35
CA LEU A 169 7.10 8.15 1.60
C LEU A 169 6.80 6.84 2.34
N ILE A 170 5.53 6.47 2.45
CA ILE A 170 5.08 5.19 3.04
C ILE A 170 5.53 3.99 2.19
N PHE A 171 5.44 4.09 0.86
CA PHE A 171 5.91 3.07 -0.08
C PHE A 171 7.40 2.77 0.14
N HIS A 172 8.25 3.80 0.16
CA HIS A 172 9.69 3.64 0.32
C HIS A 172 10.05 3.05 1.69
N TYR A 173 9.40 3.49 2.77
CA TYR A 173 9.54 2.87 4.09
C TYR A 173 9.29 1.35 4.06
N TYR A 174 8.18 0.89 3.47
CA TYR A 174 7.89 -0.54 3.42
C TYR A 174 8.79 -1.34 2.46
N MET A 175 9.29 -0.72 1.39
CA MET A 175 10.34 -1.32 0.55
C MET A 175 11.66 -1.50 1.35
N GLU A 176 12.09 -0.48 2.10
CA GLU A 176 13.27 -0.56 2.97
C GLU A 176 13.10 -1.59 4.09
N ARG A 177 11.89 -1.70 4.67
CA ARG A 177 11.58 -2.76 5.64
C ARG A 177 11.67 -4.15 5.03
N ALA A 178 11.15 -4.35 3.82
CA ALA A 178 11.30 -5.62 3.10
C ALA A 178 12.78 -5.95 2.82
N ASP A 179 13.56 -4.95 2.38
CA ASP A 179 14.96 -5.14 2.01
C ASP A 179 15.87 -5.36 3.23
N SER A 180 15.57 -4.74 4.37
CA SER A 180 16.33 -4.97 5.62
C SER A 180 16.29 -6.42 6.10
N LEU A 181 15.17 -7.12 5.92
CA LEU A 181 14.99 -8.53 6.31
C LEU A 181 15.85 -9.51 5.49
N LEU A 182 16.33 -9.11 4.31
CA LEU A 182 17.28 -9.91 3.51
C LEU A 182 18.68 -9.95 4.13
N SER A 183 19.06 -8.90 4.85
CA SER A 183 20.43 -8.69 5.34
C SER A 183 20.68 -9.22 6.76
N VAL A 184 19.62 -9.43 7.54
CA VAL A 184 19.72 -9.77 8.98
C VAL A 184 19.86 -11.27 9.25
N SER A 185 19.38 -12.15 8.36
CA SER A 185 19.30 -13.59 8.60
C SER A 185 20.03 -14.43 7.55
N ARG A 186 20.67 -15.52 7.99
CA ARG A 186 21.24 -16.56 7.12
C ARG A 186 20.16 -17.26 6.26
N VAL A 187 18.90 -17.21 6.68
CA VAL A 187 17.73 -17.63 5.89
C VAL A 187 16.67 -16.51 6.01
N PRO A 188 16.45 -15.70 4.96
CA PRO A 188 15.48 -14.60 5.01
C PRO A 188 14.05 -15.07 5.28
N ASP A 189 13.25 -14.23 5.94
CA ASP A 189 11.82 -14.46 6.14
C ASP A 189 11.04 -14.00 4.89
N PHE A 190 10.99 -14.89 3.89
CA PHE A 190 10.36 -14.62 2.59
C PHE A 190 8.90 -14.17 2.70
N GLU A 191 8.13 -14.66 3.67
CA GLU A 191 6.71 -14.33 3.79
C GLU A 191 6.51 -12.96 4.47
N LYS A 192 7.33 -12.61 5.47
CA LYS A 192 7.33 -11.24 6.04
C LYS A 192 7.86 -10.20 5.05
N ILE A 193 8.87 -10.56 4.23
CA ILE A 193 9.35 -9.74 3.11
C ILE A 193 8.21 -9.48 2.12
N LYS A 194 7.53 -10.54 1.63
CA LYS A 194 6.36 -10.41 0.76
C LYS A 194 5.24 -9.57 1.38
N THR A 195 5.00 -9.72 2.68
CA THR A 195 4.01 -8.92 3.41
C THR A 195 4.34 -7.43 3.34
N TYR A 196 5.58 -7.02 3.62
CA TYR A 196 5.97 -5.61 3.50
C TYR A 196 5.92 -5.12 2.04
N LEU A 197 6.33 -5.92 1.05
CA LEU A 197 6.23 -5.54 -0.36
C LEU A 197 4.77 -5.40 -0.85
N GLY A 198 3.85 -6.24 -0.35
CA GLY A 198 2.42 -6.14 -0.61
C GLY A 198 1.78 -4.90 0.04
N ILE A 199 2.24 -4.53 1.25
CA ILE A 199 1.84 -3.27 1.88
C ILE A 199 2.39 -2.09 1.06
N ALA A 200 3.67 -2.08 0.68
CA ALA A 200 4.26 -1.05 -0.18
C ALA A 200 3.45 -0.87 -1.47
N LEU A 201 3.11 -1.98 -2.16
CA LEU A 201 2.31 -1.98 -3.39
C LEU A 201 0.97 -1.23 -3.23
N SER A 202 0.31 -1.31 -2.07
CA SER A 202 -0.94 -0.59 -1.79
C SER A 202 -0.78 0.94 -1.63
N TYR A 203 0.45 1.41 -1.40
CA TYR A 203 0.81 2.83 -1.36
C TYR A 203 1.47 3.32 -2.67
N ALA A 204 1.57 2.48 -3.71
CA ALA A 204 2.11 2.91 -5.00
C ALA A 204 1.13 3.86 -5.72
N THR A 205 1.44 5.15 -5.76
CA THR A 205 0.64 6.18 -6.45
C THR A 205 0.91 6.31 -7.94
N THR A 206 1.93 5.63 -8.46
CA THR A 206 2.38 5.72 -9.86
C THR A 206 2.77 4.35 -10.40
N GLU A 207 2.71 4.18 -11.73
CA GLU A 207 3.17 2.96 -12.40
C GLU A 207 4.66 2.66 -12.15
N THR A 208 5.49 3.68 -11.93
CA THR A 208 6.93 3.49 -11.65
C THR A 208 7.15 2.82 -10.28
N LEU A 209 6.41 3.24 -9.25
CA LEU A 209 6.41 2.62 -7.91
C LEU A 209 5.73 1.24 -7.94
N HIS A 210 4.58 1.12 -8.61
CA HIS A 210 3.84 -0.14 -8.73
C HIS A 210 4.69 -1.22 -9.39
N ASN A 211 5.30 -0.93 -10.55
CA ASN A 211 6.22 -1.87 -11.21
C ASN A 211 7.51 -2.10 -10.42
N ALA A 212 7.96 -1.19 -9.54
CA ALA A 212 9.10 -1.43 -8.67
C ALA A 212 8.80 -2.48 -7.58
N ALA A 213 7.66 -2.38 -6.90
CA ALA A 213 7.23 -3.38 -5.93
C ALA A 213 6.97 -4.75 -6.58
N ILE A 214 6.31 -4.80 -7.76
CA ILE A 214 6.11 -6.05 -8.53
C ILE A 214 7.46 -6.67 -8.95
N ARG A 215 8.42 -5.90 -9.47
CA ARG A 215 9.78 -6.41 -9.76
C ARG A 215 10.45 -6.97 -8.51
N ARG A 216 10.29 -6.31 -7.35
CA ARG A 216 10.89 -6.79 -6.10
C ARG A 216 10.26 -8.10 -5.63
N LEU A 217 8.92 -8.22 -5.66
CA LEU A 217 8.20 -9.48 -5.39
C LEU A 217 8.70 -10.62 -6.29
N ASN A 218 8.77 -10.41 -7.60
CA ASN A 218 9.29 -11.42 -8.54
C ASN A 218 10.73 -11.84 -8.22
N ASN A 219 11.59 -10.90 -7.81
CA ASN A 219 12.97 -11.21 -7.43
C ASN A 219 13.05 -12.05 -6.13
N ILE A 220 12.14 -11.84 -5.19
CA ILE A 220 12.03 -12.65 -3.96
C ILE A 220 11.55 -14.07 -4.26
N ASP A 221 10.52 -14.23 -5.11
CA ASP A 221 10.05 -15.55 -5.53
C ASP A 221 11.07 -16.29 -6.42
N LEU A 222 11.76 -15.58 -7.32
CA LEU A 222 12.88 -16.13 -8.10
C LEU A 222 13.97 -16.69 -7.17
N MET A 223 14.41 -15.93 -6.16
CA MET A 223 15.42 -16.38 -5.21
C MET A 223 14.97 -17.62 -4.42
N LEU A 224 13.71 -17.64 -3.96
CA LEU A 224 13.14 -18.79 -3.25
C LEU A 224 13.03 -20.04 -4.12
N LEU A 225 12.63 -19.89 -5.39
CA LEU A 225 12.48 -20.99 -6.35
C LEU A 225 13.83 -21.54 -6.81
N LEU A 226 14.83 -20.68 -7.04
CA LEU A 226 16.20 -21.09 -7.32
C LEU A 226 16.81 -21.89 -6.16
N TYR A 227 16.70 -21.40 -4.92
CA TYR A 227 17.16 -22.12 -3.74
C TYR A 227 16.47 -23.49 -3.59
N ARG A 228 15.14 -23.55 -3.76
CA ARG A 228 14.38 -24.82 -3.75
C ARG A 228 14.80 -25.76 -4.88
N ALA A 229 15.12 -25.24 -6.06
CA ALA A 229 15.63 -26.03 -7.18
C ALA A 229 17.01 -26.63 -6.88
N GLU A 230 17.92 -25.85 -6.30
CA GLU A 230 19.29 -26.28 -5.98
C GLU A 230 19.32 -27.29 -4.83
N VAL A 231 18.55 -27.06 -3.76
CA VAL A 231 18.36 -28.02 -2.66
C VAL A 231 17.69 -29.33 -3.13
N ALA A 232 16.84 -29.27 -4.16
CA ALA A 232 16.30 -30.47 -4.79
C ALA A 232 17.36 -31.17 -5.67
N ALA A 233 18.07 -30.43 -6.52
CA ALA A 233 19.10 -30.97 -7.42
C ALA A 233 20.27 -31.65 -6.67
N GLY A 234 20.70 -31.06 -5.54
CA GLY A 234 21.78 -31.59 -4.70
C GLY A 234 21.51 -33.00 -4.14
N LYS A 235 20.26 -33.48 -4.16
CA LYS A 235 19.92 -34.87 -3.75
C LYS A 235 20.26 -35.91 -4.82
N GLY A 236 20.61 -35.52 -6.04
CA GLY A 236 21.11 -36.40 -7.10
C GLY A 236 20.14 -37.45 -7.68
N THR A 237 18.90 -37.55 -7.18
CA THR A 237 17.94 -38.58 -7.62
C THR A 237 17.01 -38.10 -8.73
N MET A 238 16.49 -39.05 -9.53
CA MET A 238 15.50 -38.80 -10.59
C MET A 238 14.26 -38.02 -10.11
N ALA A 239 13.73 -38.34 -8.92
CA ALA A 239 12.59 -37.64 -8.35
C ALA A 239 12.96 -36.21 -7.92
N ALA A 240 14.16 -36.02 -7.38
CA ALA A 240 14.61 -34.72 -6.92
C ALA A 240 14.97 -33.78 -8.08
N PHE A 241 15.57 -34.28 -9.17
CA PHE A 241 15.75 -33.48 -10.39
C PHE A 241 14.40 -33.10 -11.05
N LYS A 242 13.39 -33.98 -11.05
CA LYS A 242 12.03 -33.60 -11.49
C LYS A 242 11.44 -32.46 -10.64
N ASN A 243 11.62 -32.49 -9.32
CA ASN A 243 11.22 -31.41 -8.43
C ASN A 243 12.02 -30.12 -8.71
N ALA A 244 13.34 -30.23 -8.92
CA ALA A 244 14.20 -29.10 -9.27
C ALA A 244 13.73 -28.42 -10.57
N LYS A 245 13.44 -29.20 -11.63
CA LYS A 245 12.91 -28.66 -12.87
C LYS A 245 11.57 -27.93 -12.64
N ARG A 246 10.64 -28.52 -11.88
CA ARG A 246 9.36 -27.85 -11.56
C ARG A 246 9.54 -26.50 -10.85
N TYR A 247 10.50 -26.38 -9.92
CA TYR A 247 10.77 -25.08 -9.29
C TYR A 247 11.35 -24.05 -10.28
N LEU A 248 12.19 -24.48 -11.24
CA LEU A 248 12.72 -23.62 -12.29
C LEU A 248 11.68 -23.26 -13.35
N ASP A 249 10.79 -24.19 -13.71
CA ASP A 249 9.66 -23.96 -14.62
C ASP A 249 8.70 -22.92 -14.02
N ASN A 250 8.41 -23.02 -12.71
CA ASN A 250 7.70 -21.99 -11.97
C ASN A 250 8.46 -20.64 -11.99
N ALA A 251 9.79 -20.65 -11.83
CA ALA A 251 10.57 -19.41 -11.88
C ALA A 251 10.54 -18.73 -13.26
N ALA A 252 10.50 -19.52 -14.34
CA ALA A 252 10.37 -19.01 -15.72
C ALA A 252 8.98 -18.40 -16.00
N SER A 253 7.96 -18.67 -15.18
CA SER A 253 6.63 -18.04 -15.29
C SER A 253 6.55 -16.64 -14.66
N LEU A 254 7.58 -16.20 -13.95
CA LEU A 254 7.67 -14.85 -13.38
C LEU A 254 7.96 -13.80 -14.47
N LYS A 255 7.52 -12.54 -14.25
CA LYS A 255 7.92 -11.41 -15.11
C LYS A 255 9.36 -10.99 -14.77
N LEU A 256 10.31 -11.69 -15.38
CA LEU A 256 11.77 -11.55 -15.24
C LEU A 256 12.37 -10.56 -16.25
N ASP A 257 13.61 -10.11 -16.00
CA ASP A 257 14.43 -9.45 -17.02
C ASP A 257 15.13 -10.44 -17.98
N GLN A 258 15.80 -9.92 -19.01
CA GLN A 258 16.44 -10.76 -20.04
C GLN A 258 17.62 -11.61 -19.51
N ALA A 259 18.38 -11.11 -18.53
CA ALA A 259 19.51 -11.83 -17.93
C ALA A 259 19.02 -12.92 -16.97
N GLN A 260 18.03 -12.59 -16.13
CA GLN A 260 17.32 -13.55 -15.28
C GLN A 260 16.70 -14.67 -16.11
N THR A 261 16.01 -14.35 -17.20
CA THR A 261 15.40 -15.32 -18.12
C THR A 261 16.44 -16.28 -18.70
N LYS A 262 17.57 -15.74 -19.21
CA LYS A 262 18.70 -16.55 -19.72
C LYS A 262 19.26 -17.49 -18.64
N MET A 263 19.47 -16.99 -17.42
CA MET A 263 19.97 -17.77 -16.28
C MET A 263 19.01 -18.92 -15.89
N VAL A 264 17.70 -18.65 -15.81
CA VAL A 264 16.70 -19.67 -15.47
C VAL A 264 16.65 -20.76 -16.54
N ASN A 265 16.62 -20.37 -17.82
CA ASN A 265 16.60 -21.32 -18.94
C ASN A 265 17.85 -22.23 -18.95
N LEU A 266 19.05 -21.68 -18.73
CA LEU A 266 20.28 -22.45 -18.61
C LEU A 266 20.24 -23.47 -17.45
N LYS A 267 19.64 -23.10 -16.32
CA LYS A 267 19.42 -24.03 -15.19
C LYS A 267 18.39 -25.11 -15.56
N ILE A 268 17.31 -24.78 -16.28
CA ILE A 268 16.31 -25.77 -16.76
C ILE A 268 16.96 -26.79 -17.69
N GLU A 269 17.79 -26.34 -18.62
CA GLU A 269 18.53 -27.19 -19.55
C GLU A 269 19.49 -28.12 -18.79
N THR A 270 20.29 -27.57 -17.87
CA THR A 270 21.24 -28.32 -17.03
C THR A 270 20.54 -29.45 -16.26
N ILE A 271 19.41 -29.18 -15.61
CA ILE A 271 18.62 -30.20 -14.89
C ILE A 271 18.01 -31.22 -15.85
N SER A 272 17.57 -30.79 -17.04
CA SER A 272 17.02 -31.68 -18.08
C SER A 272 18.07 -32.67 -18.62
N ASN A 273 19.30 -32.21 -18.80
CA ASN A 273 20.44 -33.03 -19.20
C ASN A 273 20.83 -34.05 -18.11
N LEU A 274 20.78 -33.67 -16.82
CA LEU A 274 20.98 -34.60 -15.69
C LEU A 274 19.87 -35.66 -15.62
N ILE A 275 18.62 -35.30 -15.91
CA ILE A 275 17.50 -36.26 -16.03
C ILE A 275 17.75 -37.24 -17.19
N ALA A 276 18.18 -36.77 -18.36
CA ALA A 276 18.51 -37.62 -19.50
C ALA A 276 19.67 -38.59 -19.18
N ALA A 277 20.74 -38.10 -18.56
CA ALA A 277 21.89 -38.91 -18.14
C ALA A 277 21.50 -40.02 -17.14
N LEU A 278 20.62 -39.73 -16.16
CA LEU A 278 20.11 -40.76 -15.24
C LEU A 278 19.21 -41.79 -15.94
N LYS A 279 18.37 -41.39 -16.91
CA LYS A 279 17.59 -42.34 -17.72
C LYS A 279 18.52 -43.30 -18.48
N ALA A 280 19.56 -42.77 -19.14
CA ALA A 280 20.54 -43.55 -19.89
C ALA A 280 21.39 -44.48 -19.00
N LYS A 281 21.77 -44.03 -17.79
CA LYS A 281 22.45 -44.90 -16.81
C LYS A 281 21.56 -46.07 -16.37
N LYS A 282 20.27 -45.82 -16.11
CA LYS A 282 19.32 -46.90 -15.76
C LYS A 282 19.14 -47.90 -16.91
N SER A 283 18.90 -47.46 -18.13
CA SER A 283 18.67 -48.37 -19.27
C SER A 283 19.92 -49.18 -19.67
N LYS A 284 21.14 -48.68 -19.41
CA LYS A 284 22.36 -49.48 -19.52
C LYS A 284 22.50 -50.50 -18.38
N GLY A 285 22.16 -50.13 -17.14
CA GLY A 285 22.20 -51.05 -16.00
C GLY A 285 21.27 -52.26 -16.13
N THR A 286 20.05 -52.06 -16.61
CA THR A 286 19.07 -53.16 -16.82
C THR A 286 19.47 -54.15 -17.94
N LYS A 287 20.43 -53.79 -18.81
CA LYS A 287 20.90 -54.63 -19.91
C LYS A 287 22.08 -55.55 -19.57
N ASN A 288 22.49 -55.65 -18.29
CA ASN A 288 23.65 -56.47 -17.90
C ASN A 288 23.46 -57.47 -16.72
N PRO A 289 22.31 -58.16 -16.55
CA PRO A 289 22.28 -59.46 -15.87
C PRO A 289 22.68 -60.59 -16.85
N ALA A 290 23.20 -61.69 -16.31
CA ALA A 290 23.44 -62.98 -17.00
C ALA A 290 24.31 -62.96 -18.27
N LYS A 291 25.64 -62.89 -18.09
CA LYS A 291 26.58 -63.62 -18.96
C LYS A 291 27.79 -64.12 -18.17
N LYS A 292 28.17 -65.38 -18.42
CA LYS A 292 29.11 -66.24 -17.67
C LYS A 292 28.53 -66.85 -16.37
N LYS A 293 28.71 -68.14 -16.14
CA LYS A 293 28.93 -69.22 -17.12
C LYS A 293 28.48 -70.56 -16.54
#